data_AF-A0A0I9UWD4-F1
#
_entry.id   AF-A0A0I9UWD4-F1
#
_cell.length_a   1.000
_cell.length_b   1.000
_cell.length_c   1.000
_cell.angle_alpha   90.00
_cell.angle_beta   90.00
_cell.angle_gamma   90.00
#
_symmetry.space_group_name_H-M   'P 1'
#
loop_
_entity.id
_entity.type
_entity.pdbx_description
1 polymer ?
#
loop_
_entity_poly.entity_id
_entity_poly.type
_entity_poly.pdbx_seq_one_letter_code
_entity_poly.pdbx_strand_id
1 'polypeptide(L)'
;KLMIAEDTMNPNKGYNVGNNMSLCIQSANLEEIQRFYNNLISDKNVKVISPLEKNVFSEAYGIIEDPYGIQIQLMYDKRLN
;
A
#
# COMPACT_ATOMS: atom_id res chain seq x y z
N LYS A 1 -16.55 6.16 -0.43
CA LYS A 1 -16.54 4.89 -1.18
C LYS A 1 -15.36 4.93 -2.13
N LEU A 2 -14.37 4.04 -1.96
CA LEU A 2 -13.29 3.84 -2.93
C LEU A 2 -13.68 2.67 -3.83
N MET A 3 -13.51 2.78 -5.14
CA MET A 3 -13.69 1.68 -6.08
C MET A 3 -12.45 1.56 -6.95
N ILE A 4 -11.89 0.36 -7.02
CA ILE A 4 -10.74 0.02 -7.86
C ILE A 4 -11.28 -0.94 -8.92
N ALA A 5 -11.06 -0.64 -10.19
CA ALA A 5 -11.52 -1.44 -11.31
C ALA A 5 -10.31 -2.05 -12.02
N GLU A 6 -10.39 -3.35 -12.33
CA GLU A 6 -9.38 -4.07 -13.11
C GLU A 6 -9.46 -3.73 -14.60
N ASP A 7 -10.68 -3.46 -15.10
CA ASP A 7 -10.93 -3.14 -16.49
C ASP A 7 -10.43 -1.76 -16.88
N THR A 8 -10.00 -1.63 -18.13
CA THR A 8 -9.72 -0.32 -18.72
C THR A 8 -10.99 0.52 -18.78
N MET A 9 -10.99 1.64 -18.07
CA MET A 9 -12.10 2.61 -18.14
C MET A 9 -12.12 3.36 -19.49
N ASN A 10 -11.06 3.22 -20.31
CA ASN A 10 -11.00 3.77 -21.66
C ASN A 10 -11.05 2.61 -22.68
N PRO A 11 -12.16 2.43 -23.41
CA PRO A 11 -12.33 1.32 -24.35
C PRO A 11 -11.34 1.36 -25.53
N ASN A 12 -10.69 2.51 -25.78
CA ASN A 12 -9.68 2.66 -26.82
C ASN A 12 -8.26 2.34 -26.34
N LYS A 13 -8.05 2.07 -25.03
CA LYS A 13 -6.76 1.65 -24.48
C LYS A 13 -6.79 0.15 -24.18
N GLY A 14 -5.83 -0.59 -24.73
CA GLY A 14 -5.62 -1.98 -24.38
C GLY A 14 -5.12 -2.15 -22.95
N TYR A 15 -5.36 -3.33 -22.38
CA TYR A 15 -4.79 -3.75 -21.10
C TYR A 15 -3.25 -3.79 -21.20
N ASN A 16 -2.58 -3.21 -20.20
CA ASN A 16 -1.12 -3.23 -20.09
C ASN A 16 -0.73 -3.96 -18.81
N VAL A 17 -0.14 -5.14 -18.96
CA VAL A 17 0.43 -5.92 -17.84
C VAL A 17 1.65 -5.19 -17.28
N GLY A 18 1.72 -5.01 -15.96
CA GLY A 18 2.91 -4.49 -15.28
C GLY A 18 2.59 -3.82 -13.94
N ASN A 19 3.64 -3.40 -13.21
CA ASN A 19 3.54 -2.67 -11.93
C ASN A 19 3.18 -1.20 -12.15
N ASN A 20 2.13 -0.95 -12.93
CA ASN A 20 1.72 0.40 -13.33
C ASN A 20 0.95 1.14 -12.22
N MET A 21 0.69 0.47 -11.09
CA MET A 21 -0.05 1.01 -9.97
C MET A 21 0.57 0.58 -8.65
N SER A 22 0.76 1.55 -7.76
CA SER A 22 1.05 1.34 -6.35
C SER A 22 0.11 2.20 -5.50
N LEU A 23 -0.31 1.71 -4.35
CA LEU A 23 -1.11 2.46 -3.40
C LEU A 23 -0.22 3.00 -2.28
N CYS A 24 -0.54 4.20 -1.80
CA CYS A 24 0.07 4.74 -0.58
C CYS A 24 -1.07 5.11 0.39
N ILE A 25 -1.10 4.43 1.53
CA ILE A 25 -2.07 4.67 2.60
C ILE A 25 -1.32 5.42 3.70
N GLN A 26 -1.78 6.64 3.98
CA GLN A 26 -1.21 7.50 5.00
C GLN A 26 -2.23 7.74 6.11
N SER A 27 -1.75 7.79 7.35
CA SER A 27 -2.58 8.15 8.50
C SER A 27 -1.79 8.98 9.50
N ALA A 28 -2.46 9.95 10.13
CA ALA A 28 -1.94 10.65 11.29
C ALA A 28 -2.04 9.82 12.59
N ASN A 29 -2.57 8.60 12.53
CA ASN A 29 -2.60 7.66 13.63
C ASN A 29 -1.57 6.54 13.41
N LEU A 30 -0.54 6.50 14.25
CA LEU A 30 0.52 5.50 14.19
C LEU A 30 0.00 4.07 14.43
N GLU A 31 -0.90 3.89 15.39
CA GLU A 31 -1.48 2.59 15.72
C GLU A 31 -2.30 2.03 14.55
N GLU A 32 -2.96 2.91 13.78
CA GLU A 32 -3.70 2.51 12.59
C GLU A 32 -2.77 1.95 11.50
N ILE A 33 -1.64 2.63 11.24
CA ILE A 33 -0.63 2.16 10.28
C ILE A 33 -0.02 0.83 10.72
N GLN A 34 0.33 0.69 12.00
CA GLN A 34 0.85 -0.56 12.55
C GLN A 34 -0.19 -1.70 12.44
N ARG A 35 -1.46 -1.43 12.76
CA ARG A 35 -2.54 -2.40 12.62
C ARG A 35 -2.75 -2.83 11.17
N PHE A 36 -2.76 -1.91 10.22
CA PHE A 36 -2.87 -2.25 8.79
C PHE A 36 -1.71 -3.12 8.33
N TYR A 37 -0.48 -2.75 8.69
CA TYR A 37 0.70 -3.54 8.36
C TYR A 37 0.60 -4.97 8.92
N ASN A 38 0.34 -5.11 10.22
CA ASN A 38 0.22 -6.40 10.90
C ASN A 38 -0.88 -7.29 10.30
N ASN A 39 -2.03 -6.69 9.95
CA ASN A 39 -3.12 -7.42 9.31
C ASN A 39 -2.72 -7.91 7.91
N LEU A 40 -2.04 -7.09 7.11
CA LEU A 40 -1.61 -7.48 5.76
C LEU A 40 -0.57 -8.61 5.82
N ILE A 41 0.49 -8.46 6.62
CA ILE A 41 1.54 -9.47 6.72
C ILE A 41 1.11 -10.77 7.42
N SER A 42 -0.09 -10.81 8.00
CA SER A 42 -0.66 -12.04 8.56
C SER A 42 -1.05 -13.06 7.48
N ASP A 43 -1.27 -12.60 6.24
CA ASP A 43 -1.39 -13.49 5.08
C ASP A 43 0.00 -13.93 4.61
N LYS A 44 0.24 -15.25 4.61
CA LYS A 44 1.50 -15.87 4.18
C LYS A 44 1.89 -15.57 2.72
N ASN A 45 0.93 -15.17 1.89
CA ASN A 45 1.16 -14.87 0.48
C ASN A 45 1.55 -13.41 0.26
N VAL A 46 1.47 -12.57 1.30
CA VAL A 46 1.99 -11.20 1.25
C VAL A 46 3.51 -11.21 1.35
N LYS A 47 4.15 -10.46 0.46
CA LYS A 47 5.59 -10.29 0.45
C LYS A 47 5.95 -8.94 1.08
N VAL A 48 6.76 -8.96 2.13
CA VAL A 48 7.34 -7.73 2.68
C VAL A 48 8.49 -7.29 1.77
N ILE A 49 8.32 -6.15 1.08
CA ILE A 49 9.38 -5.52 0.28
C ILE A 49 10.30 -4.71 1.21
N SER A 50 9.68 -3.92 2.11
CA SER A 50 10.36 -3.17 3.15
C SER A 50 9.56 -3.29 4.45
N PRO A 51 10.16 -3.73 5.56
CA PRO A 51 9.47 -3.82 6.83
C PRO A 51 9.00 -2.44 7.30
N LEU A 52 7.94 -2.41 8.14
CA LEU A 52 7.45 -1.19 8.74
C LEU A 52 8.44 -0.69 9.80
N GLU A 53 9.21 0.34 9.45
CA GLU A 53 10.28 0.87 10.28
C GLU A 53 10.33 2.40 10.21
N LYS A 54 11.02 3.01 11.17
CA LYS A 54 11.30 4.44 11.15
C LYS A 54 12.34 4.75 10.06
N ASN A 55 12.10 5.80 9.29
CA ASN A 55 13.07 6.35 8.35
C ASN A 55 13.11 7.88 8.41
N VAL A 56 13.81 8.52 7.47
CA VAL A 56 13.96 9.98 7.42
C VAL A 56 12.66 10.73 7.10
N PHE A 57 11.65 10.05 6.56
CA PHE A 57 10.39 10.63 6.11
C PHE A 57 9.24 10.38 7.10
N SER A 58 9.30 9.29 7.88
CA SER A 58 8.22 8.85 8.76
C SER A 58 8.73 8.03 9.94
N GLU A 59 8.01 8.10 11.07
CA GLU A 59 8.22 7.21 12.22
C GLU A 59 7.78 5.77 11.95
N ALA A 60 6.95 5.53 10.93
CA ALA A 60 6.58 4.20 10.47
C ALA A 60 6.28 4.21 8.98
N TYR A 61 7.21 3.65 8.20
CA TYR A 61 7.09 3.48 6.76
C TYR A 61 7.42 2.04 6.36
N GLY A 62 6.58 1.43 5.54
CA GLY A 62 6.75 0.07 5.08
C GLY A 62 6.13 -0.14 3.71
N ILE A 63 6.62 -1.15 2.99
CA ILE A 63 6.17 -1.50 1.65
C ILE A 63 5.91 -3.00 1.62
N ILE A 64 4.70 -3.39 1.23
CA ILE A 64 4.34 -4.78 0.99
C ILE A 64 3.84 -4.96 -0.44
N GLU A 65 3.88 -6.18 -0.91
CA GLU A 65 3.25 -6.63 -2.15
C GLU A 65 2.22 -7.68 -1.80
N ASP A 66 0.98 -7.45 -2.23
CA ASP A 66 -0.11 -8.39 -2.00
C ASP A 66 -0.01 -9.62 -2.93
N PRO A 67 -0.84 -10.66 -2.73
CA PRO A 67 -0.77 -11.88 -3.54
C PRO A 67 -1.07 -11.69 -5.04
N TYR A 68 -1.60 -10.53 -5.43
CA TYR A 68 -1.95 -10.16 -6.79
C TYR A 68 -0.92 -9.22 -7.43
N GLY A 69 0.17 -8.91 -6.72
CA GLY A 69 1.26 -8.06 -7.19
C GLY A 69 1.03 -6.56 -6.96
N ILE A 70 0.00 -6.16 -6.20
CA ILE A 70 -0.22 -4.75 -5.87
C ILE A 70 0.75 -4.33 -4.77
N GLN A 71 1.55 -3.31 -5.06
CA GLN A 71 2.45 -2.72 -4.08
C GLN A 71 1.72 -1.68 -3.23
N ILE A 72 1.75 -1.86 -1.92
CA ILE A 72 1.09 -1.00 -0.94
C ILE A 72 2.14 -0.41 -0.01
N GLN A 73 2.22 0.92 0.00
CA GLN A 73 3.02 1.69 0.94
C GLN A 73 2.14 2.10 2.12
N LEU A 74 2.65 1.90 3.32
CA LEU A 74 2.02 2.30 4.58
C LEU A 74 2.89 3.35 5.24
N MET A 75 2.32 4.50 5.58
CA MET A 75 3.06 5.62 6.13
C MET A 75 2.30 6.31 7.25
N TYR A 76 2.96 6.47 8.39
CA TYR A 76 2.53 7.42 9.40
C TYR A 76 2.93 8.84 8.98
N ASP A 77 1.97 9.77 8.95
CA ASP A 77 2.23 11.18 8.66
C ASP A 77 1.49 12.10 9.64
N LYS A 78 2.25 12.65 10.60
CA LYS A 78 1.74 13.61 11.58
C LYS A 78 1.21 14.91 10.96
N ARG A 79 1.53 15.22 9.70
CA ARG A 79 1.09 16.43 8.99
C ARG A 79 -0.36 16.34 8.50
N LEU A 80 -1.00 15.18 8.62
CA LEU A 80 -2.42 14.98 8.27
C LEU A 80 -3.38 15.43 9.38
N ASN A 81 -2.87 15.90 10.53
CA ASN A 81 -3.65 16.48 11.62
C ASN A 81 -3.81 17.99 11.49
#